data_AF-A0A7K1FUY3-F1
#
_entry.id   AF-A0A7K1FUY3-F1
#
_cell.length_a   1.000
_cell.length_b   1.000
_cell.length_c   1.000
_cell.angle_alpha   90.00
_cell.angle_beta   90.00
_cell.angle_gamma   90.00
#
_symmetry.space_group_name_H-M   'P 1'
#
loop_
_entity.id
_entity.type
_entity.pdbx_description
1 polymer ?
#
loop_
_entity_poly.entity_id
_entity_poly.type
_entity_poly.pdbx_seq_one_letter_code
_entity_poly.pdbx_strand_id
1 'polypeptide(L)'
;MIIALHGVPAEMLFSLLGAFITVVIYLIWVHYSVYKTEYYNYKFKYFAIEKRLIIYLGFLLANLGVAFLLFWLLTFIFATSIFT
;
A
#
# COMPACT_ATOMS: atom_id res chain seq x y z
N MET A 1 -23.17 -11.63 -16.48
CA MET A 1 -21.78 -11.25 -16.82
C MET A 1 -21.82 -9.88 -17.52
N ILE A 2 -21.86 -8.79 -16.74
CA ILE A 2 -22.01 -7.42 -17.28
C ILE A 2 -20.70 -6.92 -17.92
N ILE A 3 -19.55 -7.31 -17.34
CA ILE A 3 -18.21 -6.95 -17.81
C ILE A 3 -17.89 -7.53 -19.21
N ALA A 4 -18.44 -8.70 -19.54
CA ALA A 4 -18.16 -9.34 -20.84
C ALA A 4 -19.07 -8.89 -21.99
N LEU A 5 -20.13 -8.12 -21.72
CA LEU A 5 -21.00 -7.57 -22.77
C LEU A 5 -20.71 -6.09 -23.08
N HIS A 6 -20.17 -5.32 -22.12
CA HIS A 6 -20.01 -3.85 -22.25
C HIS A 6 -18.61 -3.32 -21.87
N GLY A 7 -17.65 -4.20 -21.57
CA GLY A 7 -16.31 -3.81 -21.13
C GLY A 7 -16.26 -3.39 -19.65
N VAL A 8 -15.07 -3.05 -19.17
CA VAL A 8 -14.87 -2.50 -17.83
C VAL A 8 -15.16 -0.99 -17.89
N PRO A 9 -16.03 -0.43 -17.02
CA PRO A 9 -16.28 1.01 -16.98
C PRO A 9 -14.97 1.78 -16.78
N ALA A 10 -14.77 2.85 -17.56
CA ALA A 10 -13.58 3.70 -17.45
C ALA A 10 -13.43 4.28 -16.03
N GLU A 11 -14.56 4.56 -15.37
CA GLU A 11 -14.64 5.01 -13.97
C GLU A 11 -14.05 3.98 -13.01
N MET A 12 -14.38 2.71 -13.20
CA MET A 12 -13.88 1.60 -12.38
C MET A 12 -12.37 1.43 -12.59
N LEU A 13 -11.88 1.54 -13.83
CA LEU A 13 -10.44 1.53 -14.11
C LEU A 13 -9.72 2.72 -13.49
N PHE A 14 -10.28 3.92 -13.59
CA PHE A 14 -9.71 5.13 -13.01
C PHE A 14 -9.59 5.02 -11.49
N SER A 15 -10.66 4.61 -10.81
CA SER A 15 -10.65 4.45 -9.36
C SER A 15 -9.68 3.37 -8.89
N LEU A 16 -9.61 2.23 -9.59
CA LEU A 16 -8.66 1.16 -9.29
C LEU A 16 -7.21 1.61 -9.49
N LEU A 17 -6.90 2.25 -10.62
CA LEU A 17 -5.55 2.73 -10.93
C LEU A 17 -5.12 3.86 -9.99
N GLY A 18 -6.02 4.80 -9.71
CA GLY A 18 -5.78 5.89 -8.77
C GLY A 18 -5.46 5.35 -7.38
N ALA A 19 -6.30 4.45 -6.85
CA ALA A 19 -6.09 3.83 -5.55
C ALA A 19 -4.78 3.03 -5.50
N PHE A 20 -4.45 2.30 -6.57
CA PHE A 20 -3.20 1.56 -6.69
C PHE A 20 -1.98 2.50 -6.59
N ILE A 21 -1.95 3.58 -7.37
CA ILE A 21 -0.85 4.55 -7.35
C ILE A 21 -0.69 5.17 -5.97
N THR A 22 -1.79 5.59 -5.33
CA THR A 22 -1.75 6.17 -3.99
C THR A 22 -1.20 5.19 -2.95
N VAL A 23 -1.58 3.92 -3.03
CA VAL A 23 -1.08 2.89 -2.11
C VAL A 23 0.41 2.61 -2.34
N VAL A 24 0.89 2.60 -3.58
CA VAL A 24 2.33 2.47 -3.88
C VAL A 24 3.11 3.64 -3.28
N ILE A 25 2.62 4.88 -3.43
CA ILE A 25 3.23 6.07 -2.83
C ILE A 25 3.28 5.93 -1.30
N TYR A 26 2.19 5.48 -0.68
CA TYR A 26 2.13 5.22 0.76
C TYR A 26 3.20 4.20 1.21
N LEU A 27 3.32 3.06 0.52
CA LEU A 27 4.30 2.03 0.85
C LEU A 27 5.74 2.56 0.77
N ILE A 28 6.06 3.33 -0.28
CA ILE A 28 7.37 3.97 -0.44
C ILE A 28 7.61 4.95 0.70
N TRP A 29 6.63 5.79 1.03
CA TRP A 29 6.75 6.81 2.07
C TRP A 29 6.93 6.20 3.47
N VAL A 30 6.18 5.16 3.81
CA VAL A 30 6.30 4.49 5.11
C VAL A 30 7.63 3.76 5.23
N HIS A 31 8.08 3.08 4.16
CA HIS A 31 9.40 2.46 4.14
C HIS A 31 10.51 3.50 4.34
N TYR A 32 10.45 4.63 3.62
CA TYR A 32 11.41 5.73 3.75
C TYR A 32 11.40 6.34 5.16
N SER A 33 10.22 6.55 5.73
CA SER A 33 10.05 7.11 7.07
C SER A 33 10.70 6.22 8.14
N VAL A 34 10.50 4.90 8.05
CA VAL A 34 11.14 3.95 8.96
C VAL A 34 12.65 3.88 8.75
N TYR A 35 13.12 3.92 7.51
CA TYR A 35 14.55 3.91 7.20
C TYR A 35 15.29 5.11 7.82
N LYS A 36 14.64 6.27 7.94
CA LYS A 36 15.22 7.46 8.59
C LYS A 36 15.29 7.38 10.11
N THR A 37 14.60 6.44 10.74
CA THR A 37 14.60 6.36 12.22
C THR A 37 15.95 5.94 12.77
N GLU A 38 16.29 6.43 13.96
CA GLU A 38 17.48 5.98 14.70
C GLU A 38 17.43 4.48 15.01
N TYR A 39 16.24 3.92 15.19
CA TYR A 39 16.06 2.49 15.40
C TYR A 39 16.63 1.68 14.23
N TYR A 40 16.31 2.07 12.99
CA TYR A 40 16.79 1.38 11.79
C TYR A 40 18.29 1.62 11.53
N ASN A 41 18.79 2.83 11.78
CA ASN A 41 20.20 3.16 11.51
C ASN A 41 21.17 2.64 12.59
N TYR A 42 20.81 2.71 13.86
CA TYR A 42 21.72 2.42 14.98
C TYR A 42 21.43 1.12 15.73
N LYS A 43 20.19 0.64 15.79
CA LYS A 43 19.86 -0.58 16.55
C LYS A 43 19.71 -1.78 15.62
N PHE A 44 19.03 -1.58 14.50
CA PHE A 44 18.77 -2.62 13.53
C PHE A 44 20.03 -3.11 12.81
N LYS A 45 20.98 -2.21 12.52
CA LYS A 45 22.27 -2.54 11.90
C LYS A 45 23.14 -3.49 12.74
N TYR A 46 22.94 -3.54 14.05
CA TYR A 46 23.75 -4.35 14.97
C TYR A 46 23.06 -5.63 15.44
N PHE A 47 21.80 -5.87 15.05
CA PHE A 47 21.14 -7.15 15.34
C PHE A 47 21.73 -8.30 14.51
N ALA A 48 21.63 -9.54 15.01
CA ALA A 48 21.87 -10.72 14.18
C ALA A 48 20.94 -10.71 12.95
N ILE A 49 21.42 -11.28 11.84
CA ILE A 49 20.70 -11.29 10.55
C ILE A 49 19.27 -11.86 10.69
N GLU A 50 19.09 -12.91 11.47
CA GLU A 50 17.78 -13.54 11.71
C GLU A 50 16.77 -12.57 12.34
N LYS A 51 17.19 -11.83 13.37
CA LYS A 51 16.32 -10.85 14.04
C LYS A 51 15.95 -9.70 13.11
N ARG A 52 16.88 -9.25 12.25
CA ARG A 52 16.58 -8.25 11.22
C ARG A 52 15.53 -8.76 10.25
N LEU A 53 15.68 -9.99 9.79
CA LEU A 53 14.77 -10.61 8.83
C LEU A 53 13.34 -10.66 9.39
N ILE A 54 13.17 -11.14 10.63
CA ILE A 54 11.86 -11.27 11.29
C ILE A 54 11.18 -9.91 11.44
N ILE A 55 11.90 -8.89 11.92
CA ILE A 55 11.34 -7.55 12.12
C ILE A 55 10.97 -6.92 10.77
N TYR A 56 11.80 -7.10 9.74
CA TYR A 56 11.50 -6.61 8.39
C TYR A 56 10.26 -7.29 7.80
N LEU A 57 10.14 -8.62 7.91
CA LEU A 57 8.95 -9.35 7.47
C LEU A 57 7.71 -8.93 8.23
N GLY A 58 7.79 -8.74 9.55
CA GLY A 58 6.69 -8.23 10.36
C GLY A 58 6.23 -6.84 9.92
N PHE A 59 7.17 -5.93 9.68
CA PHE A 59 6.89 -4.61 9.14
C PHE A 59 6.24 -4.69 7.75
N LEU A 60 6.76 -5.54 6.86
CA LEU A 60 6.22 -5.71 5.51
C LEU A 60 4.78 -6.25 5.56
N LEU A 61 4.51 -7.28 6.36
CA LEU A 61 3.19 -7.88 6.51
C LEU A 61 2.16 -6.90 7.08
N ALA A 62 2.54 -6.15 8.12
CA ALA A 62 1.66 -5.14 8.70
C ALA A 62 1.30 -4.04 7.68
N ASN A 63 2.29 -3.52 6.96
CA ASN A 63 2.06 -2.50 5.94
C ASN A 63 1.30 -3.03 4.74
N LEU A 64 1.47 -4.29 4.37
CA LEU A 64 0.69 -4.93 3.31
C LEU A 64 -0.79 -5.02 3.68
N GLY A 65 -1.10 -5.36 4.95
CA GLY A 65 -2.47 -5.35 5.46
C GLY A 65 -3.09 -3.95 5.45
N VAL A 66 -2.36 -2.93 5.90
CA VAL A 66 -2.83 -1.54 5.86
C VAL A 66 -2.99 -1.05 4.42
N ALA A 67 -2.05 -1.36 3.53
CA ALA A 67 -2.11 -1.03 2.11
C ALA A 67 -3.33 -1.67 1.44
N PHE A 68 -3.67 -2.91 1.77
CA PHE A 68 -4.87 -3.59 1.28
C PHE A 68 -6.16 -2.87 1.70
N LEU A 69 -6.26 -2.48 2.98
CA LEU A 69 -7.42 -1.73 3.47
C LEU A 69 -7.51 -0.34 2.83
N LEU A 70 -6.39 0.37 2.72
CA LEU A 70 -6.30 1.67 2.05
C LEU A 70 -6.69 1.59 0.58
N PHE A 71 -6.27 0.53 -0.13
CA PHE A 71 -6.62 0.31 -1.53
C PHE A 71 -8.13 0.28 -1.75
N TRP A 72 -8.84 -0.53 -0.96
CA TRP A 72 -10.29 -0.63 -1.09
C TRP A 72 -10.98 0.66 -0.69
N LEU A 73 -10.57 1.26 0.43
CA LEU A 73 -11.12 2.54 0.88
C LEU A 73 -10.99 3.63 -0.19
N LEU A 74 -9.80 3.78 -0.78
CA LEU A 74 -9.55 4.78 -1.82
C LEU A 74 -10.29 4.46 -3.12
N THR A 75 -10.41 3.18 -3.48
CA THR A 75 -11.20 2.76 -4.66
C THR A 75 -12.66 3.18 -4.49
N PHE A 76 -13.24 2.97 -3.30
CA PHE A 76 -14.61 3.40 -3.00
C PHE A 76 -14.73 4.92 -2.97
N ILE A 77 -13.77 5.63 -2.37
CA ILE A 77 -13.78 7.10 -2.33
C ILE A 77 -13.73 7.65 -3.74
N PHE A 78 -12.79 7.24 -4.60
CA PHE A 78 -12.69 7.75 -5.96
C PHE A 78 -13.91 7.39 -6.82
N ALA A 79 -14.44 6.18 -6.66
CA ALA A 79 -15.67 5.78 -7.37
C ALA A 79 -16.87 6.63 -6.96
N THR A 80 -16.97 7.01 -5.69
CA THR A 80 -18.12 7.76 -5.17
C THR A 80 -17.94 9.27 -5.30
N SER A 81 -16.76 9.85 -5.16
CA SER A 81 -16.57 11.31 -5.11
C SER A 81 -16.31 11.97 -6.46
N ILE A 82 -15.83 11.21 -7.45
CA ILE A 82 -15.44 11.75 -8.76
C ILE A 82 -16.54 11.56 -9.80
N PHE A 83 -17.35 10.51 -9.64
CA PHE A 83 -18.35 10.07 -10.63
C PHE A 83 -19.79 10.11 -10.10
N THR A 84 -20.05 10.73 -8.94
CA THR A 84 -21.39 11.18 -8.53
C THR A 84 -21.60 12.63 -8.91
#